data_AF-Q92GI8-F1
#
_entry.id   AF-Q92GI8-F1
#
_cell.length_a   1.000
_cell.length_b   1.000
_cell.length_c   1.000
_cell.angle_alpha   90.00
_cell.angle_beta   90.00
_cell.angle_gamma   90.00
#
_symmetry.space_group_name_H-M   'P 1'
#
loop_
_entity.id
_entity.type
_entity.pdbx_description
1 polymer ?
#
loop_
_entity_poly.entity_id
_entity_poly.type
_entity_poly.pdbx_seq_one_letter_code
_entity_poly.pdbx_strand_id
1 'polypeptide(L)'
;MTKLVYITYAKRTAFGSFMGSLSTTAAPMLAAHLIKDILQNSKIDPALVGEVILGQVITGGSGQNPARQTLIYAGIPKEVPGYTINKVCGSGLKSVSTCSKFNYDG
;
A
#
# COMPACT_ATOMS: atom_id res chain seq x y z
N MET A 1 12.08 23.46 10.36
CA MET A 1 11.36 23.94 9.16
C MET A 1 10.41 22.82 8.75
N THR A 2 9.10 23.03 8.77
CA THR A 2 8.11 21.95 8.52
C THR A 2 8.06 21.66 7.02
N LYS A 3 8.39 20.43 6.60
CA LYS A 3 8.28 20.01 5.19
C LYS A 3 6.81 19.92 4.77
N LEU A 4 6.45 20.44 3.59
CA LEU A 4 5.09 20.31 3.09
C LEU A 4 4.89 18.90 2.50
N VAL A 5 3.77 18.26 2.85
CA VAL A 5 3.41 16.90 2.40
C VAL A 5 2.17 17.00 1.50
N TYR A 6 2.23 16.35 0.33
CA TYR A 6 1.17 16.40 -0.67
C TYR A 6 0.75 14.98 -1.07
N ILE A 7 -0.54 14.81 -1.37
CA ILE A 7 -1.06 13.60 -2.02
C ILE A 7 -1.01 13.84 -3.52
N THR A 8 -0.15 13.13 -4.24
CA THR A 8 0.01 13.28 -5.69
C THR A 8 -0.96 12.39 -6.47
N TYR A 9 -1.29 11.21 -5.94
CA TYR A 9 -2.21 10.25 -6.54
C TYR A 9 -3.05 9.55 -5.47
N ALA A 10 -4.33 9.31 -5.77
CA ALA A 10 -5.24 8.53 -4.94
C ALA A 10 -6.16 7.70 -5.84
N LYS A 11 -6.12 6.38 -5.67
CA LYS A 11 -6.99 5.42 -6.37
C LYS A 11 -7.44 4.32 -5.40
N ARG A 12 -8.41 3.51 -5.83
CA ARG A 12 -8.85 2.30 -5.13
C ARG A 12 -9.31 1.24 -6.12
N THR A 13 -9.29 -0.03 -5.71
CA THR A 13 -10.01 -1.10 -6.43
C THR A 13 -11.52 -0.93 -6.22
N ALA A 14 -12.35 -1.68 -6.95
CA ALA A 14 -13.77 -1.84 -6.61
C ALA A 14 -13.94 -2.49 -5.22
N PHE A 15 -15.09 -2.25 -4.59
CA PHE A 15 -15.49 -3.02 -3.39
C PHE A 15 -16.20 -4.29 -3.86
N GLY A 16 -15.73 -5.45 -3.39
CA GLY A 16 -16.39 -6.73 -3.63
C GLY A 16 -17.36 -7.06 -2.51
N SER A 17 -18.50 -7.66 -2.85
CA SER A 17 -19.38 -8.32 -1.88
C SER A 17 -18.71 -9.57 -1.32
N PHE A 18 -19.12 -9.97 -0.11
CA PHE A 18 -18.66 -11.23 0.48
C PHE A 18 -18.96 -12.41 -0.44
N MET A 19 -17.96 -13.27 -0.68
CA MET A 19 -18.03 -14.38 -1.65
C MET A 19 -18.37 -13.95 -3.11
N GLY A 20 -18.16 -12.68 -3.46
CA GLY A 20 -18.40 -12.14 -4.79
C GLY A 20 -17.22 -12.32 -5.75
N SER A 21 -17.18 -11.48 -6.79
CA SER A 21 -16.21 -11.58 -7.90
C SER A 21 -14.74 -11.41 -7.52
N LEU A 22 -14.45 -10.76 -6.38
CA LEU A 22 -13.07 -10.55 -5.90
C LEU A 22 -12.64 -11.59 -4.84
N SER A 23 -13.48 -12.57 -4.53
CA SER A 23 -13.25 -13.52 -3.42
C SER A 23 -12.04 -14.43 -3.62
N THR A 24 -11.67 -14.71 -4.86
CA THR A 24 -10.51 -15.55 -5.21
C THR A 24 -9.19 -14.76 -5.27
N THR A 25 -9.25 -13.44 -5.12
CA THR A 25 -8.05 -12.59 -5.21
C THR A 25 -7.55 -12.27 -3.80
N ALA A 26 -6.32 -12.67 -3.51
CA ALA A 26 -5.69 -12.37 -2.23
C ALA A 26 -5.55 -10.85 -2.00
N ALA A 27 -5.72 -10.40 -0.75
CA ALA A 27 -5.66 -8.97 -0.41
C ALA A 27 -4.36 -8.26 -0.86
N PRO A 28 -3.15 -8.85 -0.69
CA PRO A 28 -1.92 -8.25 -1.21
C PRO A 28 -1.94 -8.06 -2.73
N MET A 29 -2.60 -8.96 -3.48
CA MET A 29 -2.71 -8.85 -4.93
C MET A 29 -3.63 -7.71 -5.35
N LEU A 30 -4.73 -7.48 -4.63
CA LEU A 30 -5.60 -6.32 -4.88
C LEU A 30 -4.83 -5.01 -4.69
N ALA A 31 -4.05 -4.91 -3.62
CA ALA A 31 -3.19 -3.75 -3.37
C ALA A 31 -2.07 -3.63 -4.43
N ALA A 32 -1.49 -4.74 -4.89
CA ALA A 32 -0.43 -4.71 -5.89
C ALA A 32 -0.92 -4.20 -7.25
N HIS A 33 -2.10 -4.64 -7.68
CA HIS A 33 -2.74 -4.13 -8.89
C HIS A 33 -2.98 -2.62 -8.81
N LEU A 34 -3.45 -2.15 -7.65
CA LEU A 34 -3.67 -0.73 -7.42
C LEU A 34 -2.38 0.10 -7.50
N ILE A 35 -1.32 -0.35 -6.83
CA ILE A 35 -0.03 0.36 -6.85
C ILE A 35 0.55 0.35 -8.26
N LYS A 36 0.50 -0.78 -8.97
CA LYS A 36 0.98 -0.88 -10.36
C LYS A 36 0.24 0.10 -11.28
N ASP A 37 -1.09 0.17 -11.17
CA ASP A 37 -1.90 1.12 -11.93
C ASP A 37 -1.53 2.58 -11.57
N ILE A 38 -1.31 2.91 -10.30
CA ILE A 38 -0.85 4.24 -9.89
C ILE A 38 0.50 4.55 -10.52
N LEU A 39 1.50 3.66 -10.43
CA LEU A 39 2.84 3.89 -10.99
C LEU A 39 2.77 4.10 -12.51
N GLN A 40 1.99 3.30 -13.22
CA GLN A 40 1.81 3.42 -14.67
C GLN A 40 1.15 4.74 -15.08
N ASN A 41 0.09 5.18 -14.40
CA ASN A 41 -0.62 6.41 -14.73
C ASN A 41 0.13 7.67 -14.25
N SER A 42 0.85 7.56 -13.14
CA SER A 42 1.61 8.67 -12.57
C SER A 42 2.93 8.93 -13.25
N LYS A 43 3.46 7.93 -13.97
CA LYS A 43 4.81 7.94 -14.55
C LYS A 43 5.92 8.17 -13.50
N ILE A 44 5.63 7.88 -12.23
CA ILE A 44 6.61 7.88 -11.16
C ILE A 44 7.51 6.65 -11.36
N ASP A 45 8.82 6.87 -11.40
CA ASP A 45 9.80 5.78 -11.39
C ASP A 45 9.65 4.98 -10.08
N PRO A 46 9.38 3.66 -10.15
CA PRO A 46 9.29 2.81 -8.96
C PRO A 46 10.53 2.88 -8.04
N ALA A 47 11.71 3.23 -8.57
CA ALA A 47 12.93 3.40 -7.80
C ALA A 47 12.91 4.64 -6.87
N LEU A 48 12.01 5.59 -7.09
CA LEU A 48 11.83 6.76 -6.23
C LEU A 48 10.95 6.49 -5.00
N VAL A 49 10.31 5.32 -4.93
CA VAL A 49 9.50 4.95 -3.76
C VAL A 49 10.41 4.65 -2.57
N GLY A 50 10.31 5.47 -1.52
CA GLY A 50 11.13 5.28 -0.31
C GLY A 50 10.65 4.17 0.61
N GLU A 51 9.33 4.00 0.76
CA GLU A 51 8.75 2.98 1.64
C GLU A 51 7.28 2.69 1.26
N VAL A 52 6.81 1.46 1.48
CA VAL A 52 5.40 1.07 1.31
C VAL A 52 4.78 0.68 2.64
N ILE A 53 3.78 1.44 3.09
CA ILE A 53 3.02 1.17 4.31
C ILE A 53 1.59 0.74 3.92
N LEU A 54 1.22 -0.50 4.25
CA LEU A 54 -0.09 -1.06 3.89
C LEU A 54 -0.95 -1.33 5.13
N GLY A 55 -2.18 -0.84 5.13
CA GLY A 55 -3.16 -1.17 6.18
C GLY A 55 -3.89 -2.47 5.88
N GLN A 56 -3.81 -3.47 6.77
CA GLN A 56 -4.60 -4.71 6.66
C GLN A 56 -4.94 -5.26 8.06
N VAL A 57 -6.22 -5.51 8.30
CA VAL A 57 -6.72 -5.96 9.62
C VAL A 57 -6.53 -7.45 9.82
N ILE A 58 -7.01 -8.26 8.87
CA ILE A 58 -6.94 -9.72 8.95
C ILE A 58 -5.77 -10.16 8.09
N THR A 59 -4.64 -10.50 8.72
CA THR A 59 -3.41 -10.96 8.04
C THR A 59 -3.25 -12.47 8.05
N GLY A 60 -4.05 -13.19 8.85
CA GLY A 60 -4.10 -14.65 8.84
C GLY A 60 -4.34 -15.19 7.44
N GLY A 61 -3.54 -16.18 7.02
CA GLY A 61 -3.63 -16.77 5.68
C GLY A 61 -3.11 -15.89 4.53
N SER A 62 -2.63 -14.67 4.79
CA SER A 62 -2.09 -13.78 3.75
C SER A 62 -0.59 -13.96 3.48
N GLY A 63 0.08 -14.91 4.13
CA GLY A 63 1.53 -15.11 4.04
C GLY A 63 2.35 -14.09 4.84
N GLN A 64 3.67 -14.08 4.64
CA GLN A 64 4.58 -13.20 5.36
C GLN A 64 4.45 -11.76 4.86
N ASN A 65 4.22 -10.80 5.78
CA ASN A 65 4.18 -9.36 5.53
C ASN A 65 3.43 -8.97 4.23
N PRO A 66 2.09 -8.80 4.29
CA PRO A 66 1.27 -8.39 3.15
C PRO A 66 1.78 -7.17 2.37
N ALA A 67 2.36 -6.17 3.05
CA ALA A 67 2.94 -5.00 2.39
C ALA A 67 4.15 -5.37 1.52
N ARG A 68 4.98 -6.29 2.03
CA ARG A 68 6.16 -6.78 1.31
C ARG A 68 5.81 -7.60 0.08
N GLN A 69 4.78 -8.43 0.16
CA GLN A 69 4.26 -9.11 -1.03
C GLN A 69 3.71 -8.12 -2.04
N THR A 70 2.92 -7.15 -1.57
CA THR A 70 2.30 -6.12 -2.40
C THR A 70 3.33 -5.34 -3.22
N LEU A 71 4.41 -4.85 -2.61
CA LEU A 71 5.41 -4.05 -3.32
C LEU A 71 6.15 -4.86 -4.39
N ILE A 72 6.48 -6.13 -4.10
CA ILE A 72 7.15 -7.02 -5.06
C ILE A 72 6.24 -7.27 -6.27
N TYR A 73 4.97 -7.61 -6.03
CA TYR A 73 4.01 -7.85 -7.11
C TYR A 73 3.62 -6.57 -7.89
N ALA A 74 3.78 -5.39 -7.27
CA ALA A 74 3.55 -4.11 -7.93
C ALA A 74 4.73 -3.66 -8.82
N GLY A 75 5.88 -4.35 -8.76
CA GLY A 75 7.09 -4.00 -9.53
C GLY A 75 7.94 -2.91 -8.89
N ILE A 76 7.80 -2.68 -7.58
CA ILE A 76 8.70 -1.81 -6.81
C ILE A 76 9.99 -2.60 -6.50
N PRO A 77 11.19 -1.97 -6.55
CA PRO A 77 12.45 -2.66 -6.25
C PRO A 77 12.43 -3.34 -4.88
N LYS A 78 13.04 -4.52 -4.80
CA LYS A 78 13.07 -5.33 -3.57
C LYS A 78 13.86 -4.62 -2.45
N GLU A 79 14.68 -3.66 -2.76
CA GLU A 79 15.45 -2.89 -1.79
C GLU A 79 14.53 -1.95 -0.98
N VAL A 80 13.37 -1.58 -1.53
CA VAL A 80 12.41 -0.69 -0.86
C VAL A 80 11.75 -1.41 0.32
N PRO A 81 11.83 -0.85 1.55
CA PRO A 81 11.18 -1.42 2.71
C PRO A 81 9.65 -1.33 2.60
N GLY A 82 8.96 -2.24 3.28
CA GLY A 82 7.52 -2.14 3.43
C GLY A 82 7.00 -3.00 4.57
N TYR A 83 5.99 -2.49 5.27
CA TYR A 83 5.40 -3.16 6.43
C TYR A 83 3.89 -2.94 6.52
N THR A 84 3.24 -3.88 7.18
CA THR A 84 1.79 -3.87 7.37
C THR A 84 1.43 -3.26 8.72
N ILE A 85 0.45 -2.35 8.73
CA ILE A 85 -0.13 -1.79 9.95
C ILE A 85 -1.52 -2.36 10.16
N ASN A 86 -1.81 -2.74 11.40
CA ASN A 86 -3.15 -3.09 11.85
C ASN A 86 -3.60 -2.14 12.97
N LYS A 87 -4.63 -1.35 12.67
CA LYS A 87 -5.43 -0.56 13.62
C LYS A 87 -6.92 -0.72 13.33
N VAL A 88 -7.36 -1.97 13.11
CA VAL A 88 -8.75 -2.31 12.76
C VAL A 88 -9.22 -1.43 11.59
N CYS A 89 -10.44 -0.88 11.63
CA CYS A 89 -10.98 -0.03 10.58
C CYS A 89 -10.13 1.23 10.31
N GLY A 90 -9.30 1.65 11.28
CA GLY A 90 -8.39 2.79 11.16
C GLY A 90 -7.05 2.47 10.49
N SER A 91 -6.81 1.23 10.04
CA SER A 91 -5.51 0.82 9.46
C SER A 91 -5.10 1.64 8.24
N GLY A 92 -6.05 1.95 7.35
CA GLY A 92 -5.80 2.77 6.16
C GLY A 92 -5.35 4.18 6.53
N LEU A 93 -6.11 4.87 7.38
CA LEU A 93 -5.78 6.23 7.82
C LEU A 93 -4.48 6.27 8.65
N LYS A 94 -4.25 5.24 9.49
CA LYS A 94 -3.00 5.13 10.25
C LYS A 94 -1.80 4.97 9.32
N SER A 95 -1.93 4.25 8.20
CA SER A 95 -0.85 4.12 7.20
C SER A 95 -0.47 5.47 6.60
N VAL A 96 -1.47 6.28 6.20
CA VAL A 96 -1.25 7.65 5.70
C VAL A 96 -0.60 8.54 6.77
N SER A 97 -1.12 8.50 8.01
CA SER A 97 -0.59 9.30 9.12
C SER A 97 0.86 8.93 9.47
N THR A 98 1.21 7.64 9.41
CA THR A 98 2.58 7.18 9.67
C THR A 98 3.52 7.58 8.53
N CYS A 99 3.11 7.44 7.27
CA CYS A 99 3.88 7.88 6.10
C CYS A 99 4.19 9.39 6.15
N SER A 100 3.19 10.20 6.51
CA SER A 100 3.37 11.64 6.63
C SER A 100 4.37 12.00 7.72
N LYS A 101 4.32 11.36 8.90
CA LYS A 101 5.31 11.60 9.98
C LYS A 101 6.73 11.26 9.55
N PHE A 102 6.92 10.14 8.85
CA PHE A 102 8.24 9.76 8.34
C PHE A 102 8.86 10.85 7.44
N ASN A 103 8.06 11.45 6.56
CA ASN A 103 8.51 12.56 5.71
C ASN A 103 8.72 13.88 6.46
N TYR A 104 8.10 14.06 7.63
CA TYR A 104 8.35 15.21 8.50
C TYR A 104 9.65 15.08 9.30
N ASP A 105 9.94 13.88 9.78
CA ASP A 105 11.05 13.60 10.69
C ASP A 105 12.39 13.31 9.96
N GLY A 106 12.36 13.12 8.62
CA GLY A 106 13.50 12.84 7.75
C GLY A 106 13.50 13.67 6.47
#